data_AF-A0A6B2UVE4-F1
#
_entry.id   AF-A0A6B2UVE4-F1
#
_cell.length_a   1.000
_cell.length_b   1.000
_cell.length_c   1.000
_cell.angle_alpha   90.00
_cell.angle_beta   90.00
_cell.angle_gamma   90.00
#
_symmetry.space_group_name_H-M   'P 1'
#
loop_
_entity.id
_entity.type
_entity.pdbx_description
1 polymer ?
#
loop_
_entity_poly.entity_id
_entity_poly.type
_entity_poly.pdbx_seq_one_letter_code
_entity_poly.pdbx_strand_id
1 'polypeptide(L)'
;MTTVTGGVGGGRQEPPELPEARGDLSAHLLTALRAGRDAPPWGPQAARVDPLGEDLQLALFVLYGFHRGGWAGLGPSAEWEPLLLGLRRPLERRFLEALRGLTRGAEDVSAALADLLVRPEGGDPTSVSGTLERDGKPWQIREYAVLRTPARTAEDDGPAWTLPRLPARPRAGLLSLLHARAGHG
;
A
#
# COMPACT_ATOMS: atom_id res chain seq x y z
N MET A 1 39.49 27.61 6.21
CA MET A 1 38.63 27.79 5.03
C MET A 1 38.21 26.42 4.55
N THR A 2 37.16 25.85 5.15
CA THR A 2 36.59 24.55 4.76
C THR A 2 35.08 24.61 4.96
N THR A 3 34.37 25.07 3.94
CA THR A 3 32.93 25.00 3.85
C THR A 3 32.56 23.63 3.30
N VAL A 4 32.03 22.75 4.14
CA VAL A 4 31.29 21.56 3.70
C VAL A 4 29.90 22.05 3.30
N THR A 5 29.68 22.22 2.00
CA THR A 5 28.33 22.37 1.45
C THR A 5 27.65 21.02 1.51
N GLY A 6 26.90 20.79 2.58
CA GLY A 6 25.90 19.72 2.66
C GLY A 6 24.78 20.04 1.67
N GLY A 7 24.93 19.55 0.44
CA GLY A 7 23.82 19.51 -0.49
C GLY A 7 22.74 18.60 0.08
N VAL A 8 21.55 19.14 0.32
CA VAL A 8 20.34 18.35 0.54
C VAL A 8 20.02 17.69 -0.79
N GLY A 9 20.70 16.57 -1.06
CA GLY A 9 20.37 15.69 -2.16
C GLY A 9 19.02 15.07 -1.85
N GLY A 10 17.95 15.67 -2.37
CA GLY A 10 16.68 14.99 -2.58
C GLY A 10 16.90 13.89 -3.61
N GLY A 11 17.57 12.81 -3.19
CA GLY A 11 17.86 11.68 -4.05
C GLY A 11 16.54 11.08 -4.48
N ARG A 12 16.22 11.15 -5.77
CA ARG A 12 15.24 10.24 -6.34
C ARG A 12 15.78 8.84 -6.07
N GLN A 13 15.14 8.11 -5.16
CA GLN A 13 15.40 6.69 -5.04
C GLN A 13 15.13 6.07 -6.40
N GLU A 14 16.09 5.29 -6.87
CA GLU A 14 15.89 4.51 -8.09
C GLU A 14 14.70 3.58 -7.86
N PRO A 15 13.74 3.50 -8.80
CA PRO A 15 12.54 2.70 -8.59
C PRO A 15 12.94 1.23 -8.38
N PRO A 16 12.25 0.51 -7.48
CA PRO A 16 12.60 -0.86 -7.14
C PRO A 16 12.35 -1.82 -8.31
N GLU A 17 13.01 -2.99 -8.28
CA GLU A 17 12.70 -4.08 -9.20
C GLU A 17 11.30 -4.65 -8.95
N LEU A 18 10.72 -5.24 -10.00
CA LEU A 18 9.46 -5.96 -9.88
C LEU A 18 9.61 -7.18 -8.95
N PRO A 19 8.64 -7.43 -8.05
CA PRO A 19 8.67 -8.57 -7.14
C PRO A 19 8.49 -9.90 -7.88
N GLU A 20 8.76 -11.01 -7.19
CA GLU A 20 8.45 -12.35 -7.66
C GLU A 20 6.94 -12.63 -7.62
N ALA A 21 6.45 -13.38 -8.60
CA ALA A 21 5.04 -13.78 -8.67
C ALA A 21 4.62 -14.68 -7.51
N ARG A 22 3.35 -14.59 -7.11
CA ARG A 22 2.72 -15.37 -6.03
C ARG A 22 1.59 -16.29 -6.50
N GLY A 23 1.30 -16.27 -7.81
CA GLY A 23 0.31 -17.11 -8.45
C GLY A 23 0.10 -16.70 -9.91
N ASP A 24 -0.90 -17.29 -10.56
CA ASP A 24 -1.15 -17.10 -12.00
C ASP A 24 -1.45 -15.64 -12.36
N LEU A 25 -2.15 -14.90 -11.49
CA LEU A 25 -2.53 -13.52 -11.77
C LEU A 25 -1.31 -12.60 -11.77
N SER A 26 -0.50 -12.67 -10.71
CA SER A 26 0.73 -11.88 -10.61
C SER A 26 1.77 -12.35 -11.63
N ALA A 27 1.89 -13.64 -11.93
CA ALA A 27 2.78 -14.13 -12.98
C ALA A 27 2.39 -13.56 -14.36
N HIS A 28 1.09 -13.53 -14.64
CA HIS A 28 0.57 -12.91 -15.86
C HIS A 28 0.86 -11.40 -15.90
N LEU A 29 0.62 -10.69 -14.80
CA LEU A 29 0.89 -9.26 -14.65
C LEU A 29 2.34 -8.91 -14.93
N LEU A 30 3.25 -9.61 -14.25
CA LEU A 30 4.67 -9.36 -14.37
C LEU A 30 5.20 -9.72 -15.77
N THR A 31 4.66 -10.78 -16.38
CA THR A 31 4.99 -11.13 -17.77
C THR A 31 4.55 -10.04 -18.74
N ALA A 32 3.32 -9.55 -18.61
CA ALA A 32 2.81 -8.46 -19.43
C ALA A 32 3.65 -7.17 -19.30
N LEU A 33 3.97 -6.78 -18.07
CA LEU A 33 4.78 -5.59 -17.82
C LEU A 33 6.19 -5.71 -18.42
N ARG A 34 6.77 -6.91 -18.42
CA ARG A 34 8.07 -7.18 -19.04
C ARG A 34 8.00 -7.27 -20.57
N ALA A 35 6.91 -7.79 -21.12
CA ALA A 35 6.71 -7.98 -22.57
C ALA A 35 6.25 -6.70 -23.29
N GLY A 36 5.67 -5.74 -22.58
CA GLY A 36 5.11 -4.51 -23.15
C GLY A 36 3.65 -4.67 -23.59
N ARG A 37 3.20 -3.84 -24.55
CA ARG A 37 1.78 -3.54 -24.87
C ARG A 37 0.92 -4.73 -25.34
N ASP A 38 1.46 -5.93 -25.47
CA ASP A 38 0.80 -7.09 -26.09
C ASP A 38 0.13 -8.06 -25.09
N ALA A 39 -0.25 -7.59 -23.90
CA ALA A 39 -0.83 -8.44 -22.86
C ALA A 39 -2.32 -8.78 -23.13
N PRO A 40 -2.72 -10.06 -23.05
CA PRO A 40 -4.11 -10.47 -23.25
C PRO A 40 -5.04 -10.01 -22.10
N PRO A 41 -6.37 -10.03 -22.31
CA PRO A 41 -7.32 -9.46 -21.36
C PRO A 41 -7.35 -10.21 -20.01
N TRP A 42 -7.29 -9.41 -18.95
CA TRP A 42 -7.18 -9.81 -17.54
C TRP A 42 -8.47 -10.29 -16.86
N GLY A 43 -9.61 -10.18 -17.54
CA GLY A 43 -10.95 -10.25 -16.96
C GLY A 43 -11.33 -11.60 -16.31
N PRO A 44 -11.09 -12.75 -16.95
CA PRO A 44 -11.48 -14.06 -16.41
C PRO A 44 -10.71 -14.48 -15.14
N GLN A 45 -9.45 -14.06 -15.01
CA GLN A 45 -8.55 -14.48 -13.93
C GLN A 45 -8.90 -13.78 -12.62
N ALA A 46 -9.22 -12.47 -12.67
CA ALA A 46 -9.59 -11.69 -11.49
C ALA A 46 -10.78 -12.26 -10.70
N ALA A 47 -11.73 -12.93 -11.37
CA ALA A 47 -12.90 -13.51 -10.73
C ALA A 47 -12.60 -14.79 -9.92
N ARG A 48 -11.48 -15.46 -10.19
CA ARG A 48 -11.17 -16.79 -9.64
C ARG A 48 -10.13 -16.78 -8.51
N VAL A 49 -9.39 -15.68 -8.36
CA VAL A 49 -8.35 -15.55 -7.32
C VAL A 49 -8.96 -15.25 -5.96
N ASP A 50 -8.36 -15.76 -4.89
CA ASP A 50 -8.71 -15.41 -3.51
C ASP A 50 -8.62 -13.88 -3.29
N PRO A 51 -9.71 -13.20 -2.88
CA PRO A 51 -9.70 -11.75 -2.63
C PRO A 51 -8.71 -11.30 -1.56
N LEU A 52 -8.33 -12.16 -0.62
CA LEU A 52 -7.42 -11.84 0.48
C LEU A 52 -6.07 -12.56 0.33
N GLY A 53 -5.90 -13.35 -0.73
CA GLY A 53 -4.70 -14.15 -0.97
C GLY A 53 -3.53 -13.33 -1.54
N GLU A 54 -2.32 -13.87 -1.36
CA GLU A 54 -1.06 -13.21 -1.76
C GLU A 54 -1.02 -12.80 -3.24
N ASP A 55 -1.61 -13.62 -4.13
CA ASP A 55 -1.58 -13.37 -5.58
C ASP A 55 -2.33 -12.09 -5.99
N LEU A 56 -3.55 -11.88 -5.45
CA LEU A 56 -4.32 -10.66 -5.71
C LEU A 56 -3.70 -9.44 -5.01
N GLN A 57 -3.23 -9.61 -3.77
CA GLN A 57 -2.61 -8.53 -3.01
C GLN A 57 -1.31 -8.05 -3.69
N LEU A 58 -0.49 -8.97 -4.20
CA LEU A 58 0.71 -8.62 -4.96
C LEU A 58 0.35 -7.88 -6.26
N ALA A 59 -0.67 -8.35 -6.99
CA ALA A 59 -1.11 -7.68 -8.21
C ALA A 59 -1.56 -6.23 -7.93
N LEU A 60 -2.37 -6.00 -6.89
CA LEU A 60 -2.74 -4.65 -6.45
C LEU A 60 -1.51 -3.84 -6.02
N PHE A 61 -0.59 -4.44 -5.25
CA PHE A 61 0.64 -3.78 -4.82
C PHE A 61 1.47 -3.27 -6.00
N VAL A 62 1.65 -4.08 -7.04
CA VAL A 62 2.36 -3.71 -8.28
C VAL A 62 1.65 -2.59 -9.03
N LEU A 63 0.33 -2.70 -9.23
CA LEU A 63 -0.48 -1.70 -9.94
C LEU A 63 -0.48 -0.34 -9.23
N TYR A 64 -0.52 -0.34 -7.91
CA TYR A 64 -0.40 0.89 -7.12
C TYR A 64 1.05 1.41 -7.04
N GLY A 65 2.05 0.57 -7.26
CA GLY A 65 3.46 0.98 -7.30
C GLY A 65 3.76 2.04 -8.35
N PHE A 66 3.04 2.03 -9.47
CA PHE A 66 3.14 3.09 -10.48
C PHE A 66 2.76 4.48 -9.96
N HIS A 67 1.84 4.56 -9.00
CA HIS A 67 1.43 5.83 -8.36
C HIS A 67 2.42 6.29 -7.27
N ARG A 68 3.44 5.47 -6.95
CA ARG A 68 4.38 5.68 -5.84
C ARG A 68 5.85 5.79 -6.27
N GLY A 69 6.09 6.02 -7.57
CA GLY A 69 7.45 6.15 -8.12
C GLY A 69 7.80 5.11 -9.18
N GLY A 70 6.93 4.14 -9.45
CA GLY A 70 7.11 3.18 -10.53
C GLY A 70 8.05 2.02 -10.19
N TRP A 71 8.49 1.32 -11.24
CA TRP A 71 9.31 0.12 -11.17
C TRP A 71 10.52 0.26 -12.11
N ALA A 72 11.64 -0.33 -11.73
CA ALA A 72 12.86 -0.35 -12.53
C ALA A 72 12.58 -0.84 -13.96
N GLY A 73 13.06 -0.09 -14.95
CA GLY A 73 12.91 -0.44 -16.36
C GLY A 73 11.51 -0.20 -16.95
N LEU A 74 10.53 0.25 -16.16
CA LEU A 74 9.20 0.61 -16.64
C LEU A 74 9.03 2.14 -16.75
N GLY A 75 8.48 2.60 -17.87
CA GLY A 75 8.26 4.02 -18.10
C GLY A 75 7.17 4.60 -17.18
N PRO A 76 7.27 5.88 -16.79
CA PRO A 76 6.29 6.52 -15.88
C PRO A 76 4.88 6.57 -16.48
N SER A 77 4.74 6.58 -17.81
CA SER A 77 3.43 6.54 -18.48
C SER A 77 2.64 5.26 -18.22
N ALA A 78 3.30 4.20 -17.71
CA ALA A 78 2.65 2.96 -17.31
C ALA A 78 1.50 3.18 -16.30
N GLU A 79 1.59 4.23 -15.47
CA GLU A 79 0.53 4.61 -14.53
C GLU A 79 -0.82 4.89 -15.22
N TRP A 80 -0.78 5.31 -16.49
CA TRP A 80 -1.94 5.69 -17.31
C TRP A 80 -2.31 4.64 -18.35
N GLU A 81 -1.62 3.49 -18.40
CA GLU A 81 -1.90 2.47 -19.40
C GLU A 81 -3.30 1.87 -19.22
N PRO A 82 -4.20 2.01 -20.21
CA PRO A 82 -5.61 1.65 -20.06
C PRO A 82 -5.84 0.19 -19.65
N LEU A 83 -4.99 -0.73 -20.12
CA LEU A 83 -5.07 -2.15 -19.78
C LEU A 83 -4.79 -2.40 -18.29
N LEU A 84 -3.81 -1.70 -17.70
CA LEU A 84 -3.48 -1.81 -16.28
C LEU A 84 -4.59 -1.21 -15.42
N LEU A 85 -5.16 -0.07 -15.84
CA LEU A 85 -6.33 0.52 -15.19
C LEU A 85 -7.57 -0.39 -15.27
N GLY A 86 -7.76 -1.05 -16.42
CA GLY A 86 -8.81 -2.03 -16.66
C GLY A 86 -8.71 -3.28 -15.79
N LEU A 87 -7.49 -3.73 -15.47
CA LEU A 87 -7.24 -4.80 -14.52
C LEU A 87 -7.45 -4.36 -13.06
N ARG A 88 -7.01 -3.15 -12.70
CA ARG A 88 -7.02 -2.69 -11.30
C ARG A 88 -8.43 -2.66 -10.72
N ARG A 89 -9.39 -2.10 -11.46
CA ARG A 89 -10.77 -1.90 -11.01
C ARG A 89 -11.49 -3.19 -10.56
N PRO A 90 -11.49 -4.30 -11.32
CA PRO A 90 -12.13 -5.53 -10.87
C PRO A 90 -11.44 -6.16 -9.65
N LEU A 91 -10.11 -6.06 -9.54
CA LEU A 91 -9.38 -6.54 -8.36
C LEU A 91 -9.73 -5.72 -7.11
N GLU A 92 -9.75 -4.40 -7.22
CA GLU A 92 -10.17 -3.49 -6.15
C GLU A 92 -11.59 -3.81 -5.67
N ARG A 93 -12.52 -3.97 -6.62
CA ARG A 93 -13.92 -4.29 -6.28
C ARG A 93 -13.99 -5.59 -5.49
N ARG A 94 -13.33 -6.64 -5.96
CA ARG A 94 -13.32 -7.95 -5.32
C ARG A 94 -12.71 -7.91 -3.92
N PHE A 95 -11.58 -7.21 -3.76
CA PHE A 95 -10.94 -7.02 -2.47
C PHE A 95 -11.84 -6.24 -1.50
N LEU A 96 -12.42 -5.12 -1.95
CA LEU A 96 -13.30 -4.29 -1.13
C LEU A 96 -14.59 -5.00 -0.73
N GLU A 97 -15.17 -5.81 -1.62
CA GLU A 97 -16.34 -6.64 -1.32
C GLU A 97 -16.02 -7.66 -0.21
N ALA A 98 -14.88 -8.34 -0.30
CA ALA A 98 -14.43 -9.26 0.74
C ALA A 98 -14.18 -8.55 2.07
N LEU A 99 -13.47 -7.41 2.07
CA LEU A 99 -13.23 -6.62 3.27
C LEU A 99 -14.53 -6.16 3.94
N ARG A 100 -15.48 -5.65 3.15
CA ARG A 100 -16.79 -5.22 3.66
C ARG A 100 -17.61 -6.38 4.22
N GLY A 101 -17.43 -7.59 3.69
CA GLY A 101 -18.07 -8.80 4.22
C GLY A 101 -17.47 -9.25 5.57
N LEU A 102 -16.22 -8.90 5.85
CA LEU A 102 -15.54 -9.22 7.10
C LEU A 102 -15.76 -8.18 8.20
N THR A 103 -16.14 -6.95 7.85
CA THR A 103 -16.36 -5.89 8.83
C THR A 103 -17.81 -5.85 9.29
N ARG A 104 -17.99 -5.61 10.60
CA ARG A 104 -19.29 -5.21 11.14
C ARG A 104 -19.37 -3.69 11.09
N GLY A 105 -20.48 -3.15 10.62
CA GLY A 105 -20.73 -1.71 10.69
C GLY A 105 -20.81 -1.24 12.16
N ALA A 106 -20.66 0.06 12.36
CA ALA A 106 -20.93 0.72 13.64
C ALA A 106 -22.08 1.71 13.46
N GLU A 107 -22.79 2.01 14.55
CA GLU A 107 -23.90 2.96 14.54
C GLU A 107 -23.43 4.39 14.23
N ASP A 108 -22.28 4.78 14.80
CA ASP A 108 -21.58 6.02 14.47
C ASP A 108 -20.05 5.88 14.56
N VAL A 109 -19.34 6.95 14.19
CA VAL A 109 -17.87 7.00 14.20
C VAL A 109 -17.31 6.88 15.62
N SER A 110 -17.98 7.46 16.61
CA SER A 110 -17.51 7.42 18.01
C SER A 110 -17.56 6.01 18.55
N ALA A 111 -18.66 5.30 18.33
CA ALA A 111 -18.83 3.90 18.68
C ALA A 111 -17.82 3.01 17.93
N ALA A 112 -17.55 3.29 16.66
CA ALA A 112 -16.53 2.56 15.89
C ALA A 112 -15.12 2.71 16.46
N LEU A 113 -14.81 3.86 17.06
CA LEU A 113 -13.47 4.17 17.58
C LEU A 113 -13.30 3.89 19.07
N ALA A 114 -14.38 3.80 19.85
CA ALA A 114 -14.32 3.70 21.30
C ALA A 114 -13.38 2.58 21.77
N ASP A 115 -13.54 1.37 21.23
CA ASP A 115 -12.73 0.21 21.60
C ASP A 115 -11.30 0.29 21.05
N LEU A 116 -11.09 0.98 19.92
CA LEU A 116 -9.76 1.15 19.30
C LEU A 116 -8.89 2.17 20.04
N LEU A 117 -9.51 3.09 20.78
CA LEU A 117 -8.82 4.13 21.54
C LEU A 117 -8.36 3.66 22.93
N VAL A 118 -8.80 2.49 23.37
CA VAL A 118 -8.43 1.92 24.66
C VAL A 118 -7.45 0.76 24.43
N ARG A 119 -6.30 0.80 25.12
CA ARG A 119 -5.39 -0.35 25.14
C ARG A 119 -5.97 -1.41 26.07
N PRO A 120 -6.18 -2.66 25.61
CA PRO A 120 -6.67 -3.73 26.47
C PRO A 120 -5.71 -3.99 27.64
N GLU A 121 -6.25 -4.26 28.82
CA GLU A 121 -5.46 -4.77 29.95
C GLU A 121 -4.85 -6.12 29.57
N GLY A 122 -3.52 -6.28 29.75
CA GLY A 122 -2.79 -7.46 29.27
C GLY A 122 -2.35 -7.39 27.80
N GLY A 123 -2.70 -6.32 27.08
CA GLY A 123 -2.38 -6.13 25.68
C GLY A 123 -3.34 -6.87 24.74
N ASP A 124 -3.31 -6.49 23.47
CA ASP A 124 -4.08 -7.18 22.44
C ASP A 124 -3.42 -8.53 22.10
N PRO A 125 -4.10 -9.67 22.32
CA PRO A 125 -3.55 -11.00 22.04
C PRO A 125 -3.33 -11.24 20.53
N THR A 126 -3.93 -10.43 19.66
CA THR A 126 -3.71 -10.45 18.21
C THR A 126 -2.58 -9.52 17.76
N SER A 127 -1.98 -8.76 18.68
CA SER A 127 -0.89 -7.84 18.39
C SER A 127 0.38 -8.58 18.00
N VAL A 128 0.76 -8.46 16.73
CA VAL A 128 2.06 -8.94 16.22
C VAL A 128 3.20 -8.27 16.97
N SER A 129 3.13 -6.95 17.19
CA SER A 129 4.16 -6.21 17.91
C SER A 129 4.29 -6.65 19.36
N GLY A 130 3.17 -6.90 20.05
CA GLY A 130 3.19 -7.40 21.43
C GLY A 130 3.74 -8.82 21.53
N THR A 131 3.48 -9.66 20.52
CA THR A 131 4.06 -11.01 20.44
C THR A 131 5.56 -10.94 20.17
N LEU A 132 6.01 -10.07 19.26
CA LEU A 132 7.44 -9.86 18.99
C LEU A 132 8.18 -9.27 20.19
N GLU A 133 7.53 -8.41 20.98
CA GLU A 133 8.09 -7.86 22.21
C GLU A 133 8.34 -8.95 23.26
N ARG A 134 7.36 -9.85 23.46
CA ARG A 134 7.45 -10.92 24.47
C ARG A 134 8.34 -12.09 24.05
N ASP A 135 8.13 -12.58 22.83
CA ASP A 135 8.61 -13.90 22.37
C ASP A 135 9.38 -13.82 21.03
N GLY A 136 9.63 -12.61 20.53
CA GLY A 136 10.18 -12.40 19.19
C GLY A 136 11.61 -12.87 19.04
N LYS A 137 11.87 -13.60 17.95
CA LYS A 137 13.22 -14.01 17.56
C LYS A 137 13.87 -12.96 16.66
N PRO A 138 15.21 -12.83 16.65
CA PRO A 138 15.90 -11.85 15.81
C PRO A 138 15.52 -11.90 14.33
N TRP A 139 15.27 -13.10 13.79
CA TRP A 139 14.83 -13.27 12.40
C TRP A 139 13.38 -12.79 12.17
N GLN A 140 12.49 -12.96 13.14
CA GLN A 140 11.10 -12.48 13.06
C GLN A 140 11.03 -10.96 13.12
N ILE A 141 11.89 -10.32 13.92
CA ILE A 141 12.00 -8.86 13.97
C ILE A 141 12.49 -8.33 12.62
N ARG A 142 13.49 -8.98 12.01
CA ARG A 142 13.98 -8.62 10.67
C ARG A 142 12.90 -8.80 9.62
N GLU A 143 12.21 -9.93 9.63
CA GLU A 143 11.10 -10.22 8.71
C GLU A 143 9.97 -9.20 8.87
N TYR A 144 9.55 -8.92 10.10
CA TYR A 144 8.53 -7.92 10.39
C TYR A 144 8.93 -6.53 9.87
N ALA A 145 10.19 -6.13 10.05
CA ALA A 145 10.70 -4.88 9.51
C ALA A 145 10.61 -4.86 7.99
N VAL A 146 11.05 -5.94 7.31
CA VAL A 146 10.98 -6.07 5.84
C VAL A 146 9.53 -5.99 5.34
N LEU A 147 8.60 -6.72 5.96
CA LEU A 147 7.19 -6.75 5.56
C LEU A 147 6.50 -5.41 5.76
N ARG A 148 6.90 -4.63 6.77
CA ARG A 148 6.26 -3.36 7.11
C ARG A 148 6.83 -2.17 6.35
N THR A 149 8.07 -2.26 5.84
CA THR A 149 8.73 -1.16 5.13
C THR A 149 7.90 -0.65 3.94
N PRO A 150 7.42 -1.49 3.00
CA PRO A 150 6.67 -0.99 1.84
C PRO A 150 5.37 -0.28 2.24
N ALA A 151 4.65 -0.82 3.23
CA ALA A 151 3.40 -0.24 3.72
C ALA A 151 3.63 1.12 4.39
N ARG A 152 4.72 1.27 5.16
CA ARG A 152 5.07 2.55 5.80
C ARG A 152 5.41 3.64 4.80
N THR A 153 6.16 3.31 3.76
CA THR A 153 6.53 4.30 2.74
C THR A 153 5.29 4.83 1.99
N ALA A 154 4.22 4.03 1.90
CA ALA A 154 2.97 4.39 1.24
C ALA A 154 1.87 4.91 2.19
N GLU A 155 2.13 4.99 3.50
CA GLU A 155 1.09 5.21 4.52
C GLU A 155 0.39 6.56 4.37
N ASP A 156 1.12 7.58 3.89
CA ASP A 156 0.60 8.93 3.71
C ASP A 156 -0.01 9.18 2.32
N ASP A 157 0.21 8.29 1.34
CA ASP A 157 -0.31 8.43 -0.03
C ASP A 157 -1.84 8.32 -0.07
N GLY A 158 -2.39 7.36 0.69
CA GLY A 158 -3.83 7.10 0.76
C GLY A 158 -4.61 8.33 1.21
N PRO A 159 -4.29 8.91 2.39
CA PRO A 159 -4.90 10.16 2.82
C PRO A 159 -4.67 11.31 1.83
N ALA A 160 -3.48 11.46 1.24
CA ALA A 160 -3.19 12.52 0.28
C ALA A 160 -4.13 12.49 -0.93
N TRP A 161 -4.48 11.32 -1.47
CA TRP A 161 -5.43 11.19 -2.58
C TRP A 161 -6.87 11.62 -2.25
N THR A 162 -7.20 11.77 -0.97
CA THR A 162 -8.52 12.27 -0.54
C THR A 162 -8.62 13.80 -0.54
N LEU A 163 -7.48 14.52 -0.49
CA LEU A 163 -7.44 15.98 -0.37
C LEU A 163 -8.34 16.73 -1.36
N PRO A 164 -8.38 16.38 -2.67
CA PRO A 164 -9.22 17.10 -3.63
C PRO A 164 -10.73 16.96 -3.35
N ARG A 165 -11.14 15.91 -2.62
CA ARG A 165 -12.54 15.56 -2.35
C ARG A 165 -13.06 16.13 -1.03
N LEU A 166 -12.17 16.57 -0.14
CA LEU A 166 -12.54 17.08 1.17
C LEU A 166 -12.96 18.56 1.12
N PRO A 167 -13.98 18.99 1.90
CA PRO A 167 -14.28 20.41 2.07
C PRO A 167 -13.17 21.11 2.87
N ALA A 168 -13.19 22.45 2.89
CA ALA A 168 -12.08 23.28 3.38
C ALA A 168 -11.55 22.90 4.78
N ARG A 169 -12.45 22.73 5.76
CA ARG A 169 -12.06 22.45 7.16
C ARG A 169 -11.37 21.09 7.33
N PRO A 170 -11.94 19.93 6.94
CA PRO A 170 -11.25 18.65 7.05
C PRO A 170 -10.02 18.57 6.14
N ARG A 171 -10.01 19.25 4.99
CA ARG A 171 -8.82 19.35 4.13
C ARG A 171 -7.66 20.04 4.86
N ALA A 172 -7.92 21.17 5.53
CA ALA A 172 -6.90 21.87 6.30
C ALA A 172 -6.33 21.00 7.42
N GLY A 173 -7.19 20.30 8.17
CA GLY A 173 -6.74 19.37 9.21
C GLY A 173 -5.87 18.23 8.67
N LEU A 174 -6.25 17.64 7.54
CA LEU A 174 -5.47 16.58 6.90
C LEU A 174 -4.11 17.10 6.39
N LEU A 175 -4.07 18.29 5.79
CA LEU A 175 -2.82 18.92 5.35
C LEU A 175 -1.87 19.17 6.53
N SER A 176 -2.37 19.66 7.66
CA SER A 176 -1.56 19.85 8.87
C SER A 176 -0.97 18.52 9.38
N LEU A 177 -1.76 17.43 9.36
CA LEU A 177 -1.28 16.11 9.74
C LEU A 177 -0.18 15.60 8.80
N LEU A 178 -0.42 15.66 7.49
CA LEU A 178 0.55 15.21 6.48
C LEU A 178 1.85 16.02 6.55
N HIS A 179 1.75 17.34 6.78
CA HIS A 179 2.91 18.20 6.95
C HIS A 179 3.74 17.81 8.18
N ALA A 180 3.09 17.59 9.33
CA ALA A 180 3.78 17.17 10.56
C ALA A 180 4.49 15.81 10.38
N ARG A 181 3.91 14.89 9.61
CA ARG A 181 4.51 13.56 9.33
C ARG A 181 5.70 13.60 8.39
N ALA A 182 5.74 14.57 7.47
CA ALA A 182 6.86 14.74 6.54
C ALA A 182 8.17 15.23 7.19
N GLY A 183 8.18 15.47 8.51
CA GLY A 183 9.40 15.81 9.26
C GLY A 183 9.79 17.28 9.24
N HIS A 184 8.86 18.18 8.87
CA HIS A 184 9.04 19.63 8.99
C HIS A 184 8.17 20.15 10.14
N GLY A 185 8.64 19.93 11.38
CA GLY A 185 8.15 20.61 12.58
C GLY A 185 9.00 21.82 12.91
#